data_AF-A0A931PUA7-F1
#
_entry.id   AF-A0A931PUA7-F1
#
_cell.length_a   1.000
_cell.length_b   1.000
_cell.length_c   1.000
_cell.angle_alpha   90.00
_cell.angle_beta   90.00
_cell.angle_gamma   90.00
#
_symmetry.space_group_name_H-M   'P 1'
#
loop_
_entity.id
_entity.type
_entity.pdbx_description
1 polymer ?
#
loop_
_entity_poly.entity_id
_entity_poly.type
_entity_poly.pdbx_seq_one_letter_code
_entity_poly.pdbx_strand_id
1 'polypeptide(L)'
;MVETLSILKPGPIEEFPDLVYVLKHPGTGRYGCFCHDGVHGLACFSTEGGAFRFSEWIDLSGMQSLEMSFDEAREVAKGRPMPVVALMLLDSIREPKVHFVR
;
A
#
# COMPACT_ATOMS: atom_id res chain seq x y z
N MET A 1 0.76 39.68 -10.78
CA MET A 1 1.55 38.44 -10.86
C MET A 1 1.37 37.75 -9.52
N VAL A 2 0.56 36.71 -9.46
CA VAL A 2 0.28 35.98 -8.22
C VAL A 2 1.36 34.92 -8.08
N GLU A 3 2.22 35.06 -7.08
CA GLU A 3 3.16 34.03 -6.66
C GLU A 3 2.36 32.83 -6.14
N THR A 4 2.22 31.81 -6.99
CA THR A 4 1.57 30.56 -6.61
C THR A 4 2.49 29.81 -5.65
N LEU A 5 2.16 29.91 -4.36
CA LEU A 5 2.43 28.99 -3.26
C LEU A 5 3.19 27.71 -3.67
N SER A 6 4.52 27.77 -3.62
CA SER A 6 5.40 26.60 -3.61
C SER A 6 5.51 26.06 -2.18
N ILE A 7 4.38 25.77 -1.53
CA ILE A 7 4.35 25.28 -0.15
C ILE A 7 4.09 23.78 -0.15
N LEU A 8 4.99 23.07 0.53
CA LEU A 8 5.14 21.61 0.67
C LEU A 8 6.02 20.97 -0.41
N LYS A 9 7.34 21.14 -0.28
CA LYS A 9 8.23 20.01 -0.57
C LYS A 9 8.06 19.03 0.59
N PRO A 10 7.51 17.82 0.39
CA PRO A 10 7.60 16.80 1.41
C PRO A 10 9.10 16.61 1.72
N GLY A 11 9.45 16.43 3.00
CA GLY A 11 10.81 16.06 3.43
C GLY A 11 11.27 14.78 2.71
N PRO A 12 12.52 14.32 2.91
CA PRO A 12 13.08 13.21 2.14
C PRO A 12 12.13 12.00 2.23
N ILE A 13 11.35 11.83 1.16
CA ILE A 13 10.43 10.71 1.00
C ILE A 13 11.39 9.57 0.75
N GLU A 14 11.48 8.60 1.65
CA GLU A 14 11.96 7.32 1.16
C GLU A 14 10.95 6.87 0.12
N GLU A 15 11.30 7.09 -1.15
CA GLU A 15 10.37 7.05 -2.27
C GLU A 15 9.69 5.69 -2.31
N PHE A 16 8.36 5.70 -2.42
CA PHE A 16 7.66 4.48 -2.78
C PHE A 16 8.20 4.01 -4.12
N PRO A 17 8.47 2.71 -4.29
CA PRO A 17 8.90 2.17 -5.58
C PRO A 17 7.87 2.48 -6.67
N ASP A 18 8.32 2.73 -7.89
CA ASP A 18 7.43 2.97 -9.04
C ASP A 18 6.47 1.79 -9.28
N LEU A 19 6.96 0.57 -9.02
CA LEU A 19 6.21 -0.68 -9.10
C LEU A 19 6.15 -1.33 -7.72
N VAL A 20 4.94 -1.73 -7.34
CA VAL A 20 4.68 -2.41 -6.07
C VAL A 20 3.87 -3.68 -6.30
N TYR A 21 3.96 -4.58 -5.35
CA TYR A 21 3.17 -5.81 -5.32
C TYR A 21 2.08 -5.67 -4.27
N VAL A 22 0.85 -6.04 -4.62
CA VAL A 22 -0.28 -6.14 -3.68
C VAL A 22 -0.80 -7.57 -3.67
N LEU A 23 -1.45 -7.96 -2.57
CA LEU A 23 -2.12 -9.26 -2.50
C LEU A 23 -3.59 -9.11 -2.88
N LYS A 24 -4.07 -9.95 -3.80
CA LYS A 24 -5.46 -9.96 -4.25
C LYS A 24 -6.02 -11.38 -4.29
N HIS A 25 -7.22 -11.57 -3.75
CA HIS A 25 -7.92 -12.84 -3.84
C HIS A 25 -8.73 -12.88 -5.14
N PRO A 26 -8.40 -13.75 -6.12
CA PRO A 26 -8.99 -13.71 -7.45
C PRO A 26 -10.50 -13.99 -7.43
N GLY A 27 -10.98 -14.86 -6.55
CA GLY A 27 -12.39 -15.25 -6.50
C GLY A 27 -13.33 -14.22 -5.85
N THR A 28 -12.81 -13.30 -5.03
CA THR A 28 -13.64 -12.34 -4.27
C THR A 28 -13.31 -10.88 -4.58
N GLY A 29 -12.19 -10.62 -5.28
CA GLY A 29 -11.69 -9.27 -5.53
C GLY A 29 -11.21 -8.54 -4.27
N ARG A 30 -11.06 -9.25 -3.14
CA ARG A 30 -10.52 -8.69 -1.90
C ARG A 30 -9.02 -8.47 -2.02
N TYR A 31 -8.53 -7.49 -1.30
CA TYR A 31 -7.11 -7.16 -1.24
C TYR A 31 -6.56 -7.34 0.17
N GLY A 32 -5.28 -7.66 0.27
CA GLY A 32 -4.54 -7.65 1.54
C GLY A 32 -4.53 -6.26 2.14
N CYS A 33 -4.96 -6.14 3.39
CA CYS A 33 -4.92 -4.90 4.16
C CYS A 33 -4.18 -5.16 5.47
N PHE A 34 -3.58 -4.10 6.01
CA PHE A 34 -2.89 -4.17 7.30
C PHE A 34 -3.29 -2.98 8.17
N CYS A 35 -3.27 -3.19 9.49
CA CYS A 35 -3.47 -2.13 10.46
C CYS A 35 -2.18 -1.98 11.27
N HIS A 36 -1.59 -0.79 11.24
CA HIS A 36 -0.41 -0.43 12.01
C HIS A 36 -0.71 0.86 12.78
N ASP A 37 -0.59 0.82 14.11
CA ASP A 37 -0.85 1.95 15.01
C ASP A 37 -2.20 2.65 14.75
N GLY A 38 -3.24 1.85 14.49
CA GLY A 38 -4.60 2.34 14.21
C GLY A 38 -4.82 2.86 12.79
N VAL A 39 -3.78 2.91 11.95
CA VAL A 39 -3.90 3.27 10.53
C VAL A 39 -4.15 2.02 9.71
N HIS A 40 -5.31 1.98 9.04
CA HIS A 40 -5.67 0.90 8.13
C HIS A 40 -5.27 1.25 6.69
N GLY A 41 -4.45 0.41 6.09
CA GLY A 41 -3.95 0.60 4.73
C GLY A 41 -4.08 -0.63 3.86
N LEU A 42 -4.11 -0.41 2.54
CA LEU A 42 -3.84 -1.45 1.56
C LEU A 42 -2.38 -1.88 1.71
N ALA A 43 -2.13 -3.17 1.85
CA ALA A 43 -0.78 -3.72 1.96
C ALA A 43 -0.11 -3.76 0.59
N CYS A 44 1.07 -3.14 0.46
CA CYS A 44 1.92 -3.28 -0.71
C CYS A 44 3.37 -3.60 -0.32
N PHE A 45 4.15 -4.10 -1.27
CA PHE A 45 5.50 -4.60 -1.07
C PHE A 45 6.40 -4.17 -2.23
N SER A 46 7.69 -3.94 -1.99
CA SER A 46 8.64 -3.63 -3.07
C SER A 46 9.03 -4.85 -3.91
N THR A 47 8.80 -6.05 -3.37
CA THR A 47 9.13 -7.31 -4.05
C THR A 47 8.00 -8.31 -3.92
N GLU A 48 7.85 -9.15 -4.95
CA GLU A 48 6.90 -10.26 -4.96
C GLU A 48 7.14 -11.22 -3.79
N GLY A 49 8.41 -11.52 -3.49
CA GLY A 49 8.79 -12.37 -2.36
C GLY A 49 8.35 -11.82 -1.00
N GLY A 50 8.34 -10.49 -0.83
CA GLY A 50 7.80 -9.84 0.36
C GLY A 50 6.29 -10.07 0.50
N ALA A 51 5.55 -9.94 -0.61
CA ALA A 51 4.11 -10.20 -0.65
C ALA A 51 3.77 -11.65 -0.28
N PHE A 52 4.51 -12.62 -0.82
CA PHE A 52 4.30 -14.03 -0.49
C PHE A 52 4.55 -14.34 0.98
N ARG A 53 5.68 -13.88 1.54
CA ARG A 53 5.99 -14.07 2.96
C ARG A 53 4.92 -13.48 3.87
N PHE A 54 4.38 -12.31 3.51
CA PHE A 54 3.28 -11.71 4.26
C PHE A 54 2.02 -12.56 4.16
N SER A 55 1.66 -13.06 2.98
CA SER A 55 0.48 -13.92 2.80
C SER A 55 0.54 -15.20 3.65
N GLU A 56 1.73 -15.80 3.78
CA GLU A 56 1.96 -16.96 4.65
C GLU A 56 1.85 -16.59 6.13
N TRP A 57 2.39 -15.43 6.52
CA TRP A 57 2.42 -15.00 7.92
C TRP A 57 1.03 -14.75 8.52
N ILE A 58 0.07 -14.27 7.72
CA ILE A 58 -1.31 -13.99 8.16
C ILE A 58 -2.35 -14.97 7.61
N ASP A 59 -1.91 -16.13 7.13
CA ASP A 59 -2.77 -17.20 6.60
C ASP A 59 -3.79 -16.70 5.54
N LEU A 60 -3.34 -15.84 4.64
CA LEU A 60 -4.12 -15.37 3.50
C LEU A 60 -4.05 -16.37 2.34
N SER A 61 -4.40 -17.62 2.62
CA SER A 61 -4.43 -18.69 1.63
C SER A 61 -5.30 -18.30 0.41
N GLY A 62 -4.77 -18.56 -0.79
CA GLY A 62 -5.44 -18.25 -2.04
C GLY A 62 -5.33 -16.80 -2.52
N MET A 63 -4.62 -15.91 -1.80
CA MET A 63 -4.20 -14.63 -2.36
C MET A 63 -3.13 -14.83 -3.44
N GLN A 64 -3.16 -13.97 -4.45
CA GLN A 64 -2.14 -13.88 -5.49
C GLN A 64 -1.43 -12.54 -5.38
N SER A 65 -0.12 -12.55 -5.65
CA SER A 65 0.64 -11.32 -5.86
C SER A 65 0.23 -10.68 -7.20
N LEU A 66 0.03 -9.37 -7.19
CA LEU A 66 -0.24 -8.57 -8.38
C LEU A 66 0.71 -7.38 -8.39
N GLU A 67 1.58 -7.34 -9.40
CA GLU A 67 2.43 -6.20 -9.71
C GLU A 67 1.59 -5.09 -10.35
N MET A 68 1.80 -3.86 -9.89
CA MET A 68 1.17 -2.66 -10.46
C MET A 68 2.00 -1.43 -10.13
N SER A 69 1.72 -0.32 -10.81
CA SER A 69 2.34 0.95 -10.46
C SER A 69 1.87 1.45 -9.09
N PHE A 70 2.70 2.26 -8.44
CA PHE A 70 2.35 2.92 -7.19
C PHE A 70 1.05 3.72 -7.31
N ASP A 71 0.86 4.45 -8.41
CA ASP A 71 -0.36 5.23 -8.64
C ASP A 71 -1.60 4.35 -8.80
N GLU A 72 -1.50 3.21 -9.51
CA GLU A 72 -2.59 2.24 -9.56
C GLU A 72 -2.93 1.69 -8.17
N ALA A 73 -1.92 1.34 -7.36
CA ALA A 73 -2.11 0.87 -6.00
C ALA A 73 -2.79 1.93 -5.11
N ARG A 74 -2.45 3.21 -5.30
CA ARG A 74 -3.13 4.33 -4.62
C ARG A 74 -4.59 4.43 -5.00
N GLU A 75 -4.92 4.34 -6.29
CA GLU A 75 -6.32 4.36 -6.74
C GLU A 75 -7.11 3.17 -6.22
N VAL A 76 -6.50 1.97 -6.17
CA VAL A 76 -7.10 0.79 -5.54
C VAL A 76 -7.41 1.06 -4.07
N ALA A 77 -6.46 1.63 -3.32
CA ALA A 77 -6.61 1.97 -1.90
C ALA A 77 -7.74 3.00 -1.68
N LYS A 78 -7.81 4.07 -2.49
CA LYS A 78 -8.89 5.06 -2.46
C LYS A 78 -10.27 4.44 -2.68
N GLY A 79 -10.33 3.44 -3.57
CA GLY A 79 -11.56 2.72 -3.90
C GLY A 79 -11.99 1.67 -2.86
N ARG A 80 -11.25 1.49 -1.75
CA ARG A 80 -11.65 0.55 -0.68
C ARG A 80 -12.61 1.20 0.31
N PRO A 81 -13.57 0.45 0.90
CA PRO A 81 -14.41 1.00 1.95
C PRO A 81 -13.59 1.37 3.19
N MET A 82 -14.13 2.23 4.05
CA MET A 82 -13.57 2.44 5.39
C MET A 82 -13.43 1.08 6.11
N PRO A 83 -12.39 0.90 6.94
CA PRO A 83 -11.47 1.91 7.47
C PRO A 83 -10.22 2.19 6.62
N VAL A 84 -10.08 1.64 5.41
CA VAL A 84 -8.84 1.82 4.61
C VAL A 84 -8.69 3.28 4.18
N VAL A 85 -7.60 3.91 4.64
CA VAL A 85 -7.28 5.33 4.43
C VAL A 85 -5.87 5.56 3.87
N ALA A 86 -5.06 4.50 3.75
CA ALA A 86 -3.67 4.59 3.29
C ALA A 86 -3.29 3.44 2.34
N LEU A 87 -2.17 3.64 1.65
CA LEU A 87 -1.35 2.60 1.03
C LEU A 87 -0.13 2.40 1.94
N MET A 88 0.23 1.16 2.26
CA MET A 88 1.22 0.84 3.27
C MET A 88 2.28 -0.12 2.72
N LEU A 89 3.51 0.36 2.58
CA LEU A 89 4.66 -0.44 2.17
C LEU A 89 5.16 -1.26 3.35
N LEU A 90 5.01 -2.59 3.24
CA LEU A 90 5.20 -3.55 4.33
C LEU A 90 6.43 -4.45 4.15
N ASP A 91 7.49 -3.90 3.57
CA ASP A 91 8.79 -4.60 3.53
C ASP A 91 9.36 -4.80 4.95
N SER A 92 9.00 -3.92 5.89
CA SER A 92 9.20 -4.08 7.32
C SER A 92 7.87 -3.91 8.07
N ILE A 93 7.35 -5.00 8.64
CA ILE A 93 6.07 -4.98 9.38
C ILE A 93 6.11 -4.08 10.62
N ARG A 94 7.30 -3.90 11.21
CA ARG A 94 7.49 -3.08 12.42
C ARG A 94 7.54 -1.59 12.12
N GLU A 95 7.97 -1.23 10.91
CA GLU A 95 8.18 0.15 10.50
C GLU A 95 7.67 0.33 9.06
N PRO A 96 6.36 0.17 8.83
CA PRO A 96 5.80 0.31 7.51
C PRO A 96 5.83 1.76 7.05
N LYS A 97 6.05 1.98 5.76
CA LYS A 97 5.90 3.32 5.16
C LYS A 97 4.45 3.54 4.81
N VAL A 98 3.89 4.66 5.25
CA VAL A 98 2.47 4.96 5.10
C VAL A 98 2.30 6.11 4.12
N HIS A 99 1.50 5.89 3.08
CA HIS A 99 1.07 6.91 2.14
C HIS A 99 -0.44 7.12 2.27
N PHE A 100 -0.86 8.24 2.84
CA PHE A 100 -2.28 8.55 2.99
C PHE A 100 -2.94 8.83 1.65
N VAL A 101 -4.16 8.31 1.47
CA VAL A 101 -4.95 8.45 0.25
C VAL A 101 -6.33 9.07 0.47
N ARG A 102 -6.65 9.44 1.72
CA ARG A 102 -7.87 10.13 2.14
C ARG A 102 -7.58 11.23 3.14
#